data_AF-I1P4X7-F1
#
_entry.id   AF-I1P4X7-F1
#
_cell.length_a   1.000
_cell.length_b   1.000
_cell.length_c   1.000
_cell.angle_alpha   90.00
_cell.angle_beta   90.00
_cell.angle_gamma   90.00
#
_symmetry.space_group_name_H-M   'P 1'
#
loop_
_entity.id
_entity.type
_entity.pdbx_description
1 polymer ?
#
loop_
_entity_poly.entity_id
_entity_poly.type
_entity_poly.pdbx_seq_one_letter_code
_entity_poly.pdbx_strand_id
1 'polypeptide(L)'
;GISNEDVARMVVRCPQILLLRMELMKNSLYFFKSEMKRPISELLDYPEYFTYSLESRIKPRYMRVSTKGIRCSLDWFLNCSDQRFEERMRGDFIEGDAPGPSFTMGGKLQMPGSQLVSDDDNAESDDEVLYRRTVML
;
A
#
# COMPACT_ATOMS: atom_id res chain seq x y z
N GLY A 1 -19.24 14.40 15.95
CA GLY A 1 -18.13 15.37 15.93
C GLY A 1 -16.88 14.69 16.44
N ILE A 2 -15.73 15.37 16.44
CA ILE A 2 -14.49 14.86 17.06
C ILE A 2 -14.50 15.34 18.52
N SER A 3 -14.28 14.45 19.49
CA SER A 3 -14.25 14.80 20.92
C SER A 3 -12.90 15.39 21.34
N ASN A 4 -12.84 16.07 22.49
CA ASN A 4 -11.58 16.59 23.02
C ASN A 4 -10.56 15.48 23.29
N GLU A 5 -11.03 14.30 23.71
CA GLU A 5 -10.17 13.15 23.94
C GLU A 5 -9.60 12.61 22.62
N ASP A 6 -10.40 12.56 21.56
CA ASP A 6 -9.93 12.18 20.22
C ASP A 6 -8.83 13.14 19.74
N VAL A 7 -9.04 14.45 19.91
CA VAL A 7 -8.04 15.47 19.56
C VAL A 7 -6.77 15.27 20.37
N ALA A 8 -6.87 15.04 21.68
CA ALA A 8 -5.71 14.79 22.53
C ALA A 8 -4.93 13.55 22.05
N ARG A 9 -5.61 12.45 21.71
CA ARG A 9 -4.96 11.24 21.18
C ARG A 9 -4.27 11.50 19.83
N MET A 10 -4.89 12.27 18.94
CA MET A 10 -4.26 12.66 17.67
C MET A 10 -3.00 13.49 17.88
N VAL A 11 -3.05 14.48 18.78
CA VAL A 11 -1.92 15.37 19.09
C VAL A 11 -0.76 14.59 19.72
N VAL A 12 -1.04 13.64 20.62
CA VAL A 12 0.00 12.78 21.20
C VAL A 12 0.71 11.94 20.12
N ARG A 13 -0.04 11.42 19.15
CA ARG A 13 0.52 10.63 18.04
C ARG A 13 1.31 11.47 17.05
N CYS A 14 0.80 12.66 16.73
CA CYS A 14 1.31 13.51 15.66
C CYS A 14 1.32 14.98 16.11
N PRO A 15 2.26 15.39 17.00
CA PRO A 15 2.28 16.74 17.57
C PRO A 15 2.40 17.85 16.52
N GLN A 16 3.00 17.54 15.37
CA GLN A 16 3.22 18.47 14.27
C GLN A 16 1.92 19.03 13.68
N ILE A 17 0.77 18.39 13.89
CA ILE A 17 -0.52 18.93 13.41
C ILE A 17 -0.85 20.27 14.05
N LEU A 18 -0.33 20.56 15.25
CA LEU A 18 -0.53 21.85 15.93
C LEU A 18 0.18 23.02 15.22
N LEU A 19 1.16 22.72 14.37
CA LEU A 19 1.93 23.72 13.62
C LEU A 19 1.28 24.05 12.26
N LEU A 20 0.24 23.31 11.88
CA LEU A 20 -0.40 23.46 10.58
C LEU A 20 -1.36 24.65 10.57
N ARG A 21 -1.49 25.26 9.40
CA ARG A 21 -2.45 26.35 9.21
C ARG A 21 -3.87 25.80 9.24
N MET A 22 -4.72 26.39 10.07
CA MET A 22 -6.12 25.98 10.24
C MET A 22 -6.87 25.90 8.91
N GLU A 23 -6.65 26.85 8.00
CA GLU A 23 -7.32 26.86 6.70
C GLU A 23 -6.94 25.66 5.80
N LEU A 24 -5.67 25.23 5.84
CA LEU A 24 -5.22 24.04 5.11
C LEU A 24 -5.83 22.76 5.70
N MET A 25 -5.91 22.68 7.02
CA MET A 25 -6.56 21.55 7.70
C MET A 25 -8.05 21.46 7.38
N LYS A 26 -8.77 22.59 7.42
CA LYS A 26 -10.21 22.64 7.06
C LYS A 26 -10.45 22.16 5.64
N ASN A 27 -9.65 22.62 4.67
CA ASN A 27 -9.76 22.20 3.28
C ASN A 27 -9.52 20.69 3.12
N SER A 28 -8.48 20.18 3.79
CA SER A 28 -8.15 18.75 3.75
C SER A 28 -9.22 17.88 4.41
N LEU A 29 -9.81 18.35 5.50
CA LEU A 29 -10.92 17.68 6.19
C LEU A 29 -12.21 17.72 5.36
N TYR A 30 -12.48 18.84 4.68
CA TYR A 30 -13.62 18.96 3.78
C TYR A 30 -13.53 17.92 2.66
N PHE A 31 -12.39 17.85 1.96
CA PHE A 31 -12.14 16.87 0.91
C PHE A 31 -12.28 15.42 1.44
N PHE A 32 -11.75 15.13 2.63
CA PHE A 32 -11.87 13.82 3.25
C PHE A 32 -13.34 13.40 3.45
N LYS A 33 -14.19 14.33 3.90
CA LYS A 33 -15.60 14.05 4.14
C LYS A 33 -16.45 14.04 2.87
N SER A 34 -16.25 15.00 1.97
CA SER A 34 -17.10 15.19 0.79
C SER A 34 -16.75 14.23 -0.35
N GLU A 35 -15.46 14.16 -0.70
CA GLU A 35 -14.98 13.43 -1.86
C GLU A 35 -14.58 12.00 -1.50
N MET A 36 -13.82 11.82 -0.41
CA MET A 36 -13.35 10.50 0.00
C MET A 36 -14.44 9.68 0.71
N LYS A 37 -15.37 10.36 1.40
CA LYS A 37 -16.51 9.75 2.12
C LYS A 37 -16.08 8.64 3.09
N ARG A 38 -14.92 8.82 3.73
CA ARG A 38 -14.31 7.85 4.65
C ARG A 38 -14.72 8.14 6.10
N PRO A 39 -14.72 7.13 6.98
CA PRO A 39 -15.05 7.32 8.38
C PRO A 39 -14.00 8.19 9.09
N ILE A 40 -14.45 9.04 10.01
CA ILE A 40 -13.55 9.92 10.76
C ILE A 40 -12.59 9.15 11.67
N SER A 41 -12.94 7.92 12.08
CA SER A 41 -12.07 7.06 12.86
C SER A 41 -10.70 6.87 12.21
N GLU A 42 -10.65 6.75 10.89
CA GLU A 42 -9.39 6.55 10.17
C GLU A 42 -8.46 7.77 10.26
N LEU A 43 -9.03 8.97 10.37
CA LEU A 43 -8.25 10.19 10.58
C LEU A 43 -7.71 10.29 12.02
N LEU A 44 -8.42 9.71 12.99
CA LEU A 44 -7.94 9.60 14.37
C LEU A 44 -6.76 8.62 14.47
N ASP A 45 -6.83 7.54 13.69
CA ASP A 45 -5.77 6.52 13.62
C ASP A 45 -4.56 7.01 12.82
N TYR A 46 -4.79 7.83 11.80
CA TYR A 46 -3.77 8.36 10.89
C TYR A 46 -3.80 9.91 10.79
N PRO A 47 -3.47 10.64 11.87
CA PRO A 47 -3.46 12.11 11.90
C PRO A 47 -2.42 12.74 10.97
N GLU A 48 -1.40 11.99 10.54
CA GLU A 48 -0.40 12.39 9.55
C GLU A 48 -1.02 12.80 8.22
N TYR A 49 -2.25 12.38 7.92
CA TYR A 49 -3.04 12.86 6.78
C TYR A 49 -2.93 14.37 6.57
N PHE A 50 -3.05 15.15 7.66
CA PHE A 50 -3.02 16.61 7.60
C PHE A 50 -1.67 17.19 7.22
N THR A 51 -0.59 16.42 7.38
CA THR A 51 0.77 16.86 7.05
C THR A 51 1.04 16.81 5.55
N TYR A 52 0.21 16.10 4.78
CA TYR A 52 0.33 16.05 3.33
C TYR A 52 -0.39 17.20 2.65
N SER A 53 0.19 17.67 1.54
CA SER A 53 -0.43 18.68 0.69
C SER A 53 -1.68 18.13 0.01
N LEU A 54 -2.80 18.83 0.18
CA LEU A 54 -4.07 18.48 -0.43
C LEU A 54 -3.98 18.40 -1.96
N GLU A 55 -3.43 19.45 -2.58
CA GLU A 55 -3.41 19.60 -4.04
C GLU A 55 -2.33 18.75 -4.70
N SER A 56 -1.14 18.67 -4.10
CA SER A 56 0.00 17.98 -4.74
C SER A 56 0.13 16.51 -4.37
N ARG A 57 -0.50 16.03 -3.29
CA ARG A 57 -0.39 14.63 -2.86
C ARG A 57 -1.73 13.95 -2.64
N ILE A 58 -2.61 14.49 -1.80
CA ILE A 58 -3.83 13.79 -1.38
C ILE A 58 -4.78 13.58 -2.56
N LYS A 59 -5.18 14.65 -3.23
CA LYS A 59 -6.09 14.61 -4.39
C LYS A 59 -5.57 13.73 -5.53
N PRO A 60 -4.37 13.95 -6.10
CA PRO A 60 -3.93 13.20 -7.28
C PRO A 60 -3.82 11.69 -6.99
N ARG A 61 -3.36 11.32 -5.79
CA ARG A 61 -3.25 9.89 -5.43
C ARG A 61 -4.60 9.26 -5.14
N TYR A 62 -5.48 9.93 -4.39
CA TYR A 62 -6.83 9.42 -4.13
C TYR A 62 -7.62 9.20 -5.43
N MET A 63 -7.56 10.15 -6.37
CA MET A 63 -8.25 10.02 -7.65
C MET A 63 -7.79 8.78 -8.40
N ARG A 64 -6.48 8.53 -8.46
CA ARG A 64 -5.93 7.35 -9.14
C ARG A 64 -6.32 6.03 -8.46
N VAL A 65 -6.30 5.98 -7.13
CA VAL A 65 -6.75 4.83 -6.35
C VAL A 65 -8.25 4.56 -6.59
N SER A 66 -9.06 5.62 -6.55
CA SER A 66 -10.52 5.57 -6.74
C SER A 66 -10.90 5.16 -8.17
N THR A 67 -10.24 5.71 -9.20
CA THR A 67 -10.47 5.32 -10.60
C THR A 67 -10.19 3.84 -10.85
N LYS A 68 -9.19 3.26 -10.17
CA LYS A 68 -8.91 1.82 -10.24
C LYS A 68 -9.81 0.96 -9.34
N GLY A 69 -10.67 1.56 -8.51
CA GLY A 69 -11.51 0.85 -7.56
C GLY A 69 -10.73 0.18 -6.42
N ILE A 70 -9.49 0.60 -6.16
CA ILE A 70 -8.64 0.01 -5.11
C ILE A 70 -9.15 0.49 -3.75
N ARG A 71 -9.41 -0.46 -2.85
CA ARG A 71 -9.72 -0.16 -1.44
C ARG A 71 -8.47 -0.35 -0.61
N CYS A 72 -7.97 0.72 -0.01
CA CYS A 72 -6.76 0.69 0.81
C CYS A 72 -6.85 1.73 1.95
N SER A 73 -5.97 1.61 2.94
CA SER A 73 -5.83 2.59 4.02
C SER A 73 -5.16 3.89 3.56
N LEU A 74 -5.27 4.96 4.36
CA LEU A 74 -4.63 6.25 4.06
C LEU A 74 -3.11 6.14 3.91
N ASP A 75 -2.47 5.44 4.84
CA ASP A 75 -1.01 5.24 4.83
C ASP A 75 -0.56 4.49 3.57
N TRP A 76 -1.36 3.55 3.05
CA TRP A 76 -0.99 2.78 1.87
C TRP A 76 -0.81 3.64 0.62
N PHE A 77 -1.55 4.74 0.45
CA PHE A 77 -1.33 5.61 -0.72
C PHE A 77 -0.66 6.93 -0.40
N LEU A 78 -0.63 7.37 0.86
CA LEU A 78 -0.01 8.65 1.25
C LEU A 78 1.42 8.49 1.77
N ASN A 79 1.68 7.40 2.52
CA ASN A 79 2.97 7.14 3.16
C ASN A 79 3.94 6.37 2.26
N CYS A 80 4.21 6.93 1.08
CA CYS A 80 5.21 6.39 0.17
C CYS A 80 5.76 7.48 -0.76
N SER A 81 6.93 7.21 -1.34
CA SER A 81 7.49 8.03 -2.41
C SER A 81 6.58 7.98 -3.65
N ASP A 82 6.74 8.95 -4.55
CA ASP A 82 5.99 8.97 -5.80
C ASP A 82 6.31 7.71 -6.62
N GLN A 83 7.59 7.31 -6.69
CA GLN A 83 7.99 6.06 -7.34
C GLN A 83 7.26 4.83 -6.77
N ARG A 84 7.21 4.68 -5.44
CA ARG A 84 6.54 3.54 -4.79
C ARG A 84 5.04 3.57 -5.01
N PHE A 85 4.44 4.76 -5.04
CA PHE A 85 3.04 4.92 -5.40
C PHE A 85 2.80 4.48 -6.86
N GLU A 86 3.65 4.86 -7.81
CA GLU A 86 3.54 4.41 -9.21
C GLU A 86 3.68 2.89 -9.36
N GLU A 87 4.64 2.28 -8.67
CA GLU A 87 4.82 0.82 -8.63
C GLU A 87 3.54 0.13 -8.14
N ARG A 88 2.97 0.60 -7.03
CA ARG A 88 1.68 0.13 -6.50
C ARG A 88 0.55 0.29 -7.51
N MET A 89 0.50 1.42 -8.21
CA MET A 89 -0.52 1.68 -9.22
C MET A 89 -0.35 0.84 -10.48
N ARG A 90 0.84 0.36 -10.83
CA ARG A 90 1.05 -0.53 -12.00
C ARG A 90 0.54 -1.95 -11.77
N GLY A 91 0.42 -2.39 -10.52
CA GLY A 91 -0.01 -3.75 -10.18
C GLY A 91 1.14 -4.73 -9.96
N ASP A 92 2.38 -4.23 -9.83
CA ASP A 92 3.58 -5.06 -9.61
C ASP A 92 3.76 -5.47 -8.13
N PHE A 93 2.72 -5.34 -7.30
CA PHE A 93 2.77 -5.65 -5.87
C PHE A 93 1.94 -6.89 -5.55
N ILE A 94 2.58 -7.87 -4.91
CA ILE A 94 1.91 -8.96 -4.21
C ILE A 94 1.17 -8.33 -3.02
N GLU A 95 -0.14 -8.55 -2.92
CA GLU A 95 -0.93 -8.11 -1.76
C GLU A 95 -0.33 -8.71 -0.48
N GLY A 96 -0.14 -7.88 0.56
CA GLY A 96 0.38 -8.34 1.86
C GLY A 96 -0.54 -9.35 2.57
N ASP A 97 -1.80 -9.45 2.13
CA ASP A 97 -2.80 -10.39 2.62
C ASP A 97 -3.09 -11.54 1.65
N ALA A 98 -2.44 -11.60 0.47
CA ALA A 98 -2.52 -12.79 -0.35
C ALA A 98 -1.81 -13.92 0.40
N PRO A 99 -2.46 -15.09 0.62
CA PRO A 99 -1.80 -16.21 1.26
C PRO A 99 -0.55 -16.54 0.44
N GLY A 100 0.61 -16.35 1.06
CA GLY A 100 1.88 -16.70 0.45
C GLY A 100 1.95 -18.19 0.16
N PRO A 101 2.97 -18.62 -0.59
CA PRO A 101 3.17 -20.05 -0.81
C PRO A 101 3.29 -20.78 0.53
N SER A 102 2.55 -21.87 0.67
CA SER A 102 2.54 -22.67 1.89
C SER A 102 3.60 -23.77 1.77
N PHE A 103 4.39 -23.94 2.83
CA PHE A 103 5.29 -25.07 2.97
C PHE A 103 4.99 -25.82 4.27
N THR A 104 5.10 -27.15 4.20
CA THR A 104 5.18 -28.02 5.37
C THR A 104 6.60 -28.58 5.46
N MET A 105 7.17 -28.70 6.65
CA MET A 105 8.52 -29.24 6.82
C MET A 105 8.59 -30.68 6.27
N GLY A 106 9.43 -30.88 5.26
CA GLY A 106 9.55 -32.16 4.53
C GLY A 106 8.49 -32.39 3.46
N GLY A 107 7.61 -31.42 3.18
CA GLY A 107 6.57 -31.48 2.16
C GLY A 107 6.86 -30.65 0.91
N LYS A 108 5.98 -30.75 -0.10
CA LYS A 108 6.07 -30.01 -1.36
C LYS A 108 5.52 -28.59 -1.20
N LEU A 109 6.21 -27.61 -1.79
CA LEU A 109 5.76 -26.21 -1.87
C LEU A 109 4.41 -26.14 -2.59
N GLN A 110 3.40 -25.56 -1.94
CA GLN A 110 2.07 -25.35 -2.51
C GLN A 110 1.87 -23.88 -2.85
N MET A 111 1.63 -23.61 -4.14
CA MET A 111 1.30 -22.27 -4.64
C MET A 111 -0.22 -22.09 -4.66
N PRO A 112 -0.77 -20.98 -4.16
CA PRO A 112 -2.17 -20.64 -4.39
C PRO A 112 -2.39 -20.40 -5.89
N GLY A 113 -3.41 -21.05 -6.47
CA GLY A 113 -3.62 -21.09 -7.91
C GLY A 113 -3.93 -19.70 -8.51
N SER A 114 -2.96 -19.15 -9.22
CA SER A 114 -3.18 -18.29 -10.38
C SER A 114 -2.43 -18.88 -11.57
N GLN A 115 -3.07 -18.73 -12.73
CA GLN A 115 -2.80 -19.36 -14.02
C GLN A 115 -1.33 -19.65 -14.31
N LEU A 116 -1.02 -20.94 -14.49
CA LEU A 116 0.20 -21.39 -15.14
C LEU A 116 0.26 -20.73 -16.52
N VAL A 117 1.31 -19.96 -16.79
CA VAL A 117 1.73 -19.73 -18.17
C VAL A 117 2.28 -21.09 -18.61
N SER A 118 1.51 -21.82 -19.42
CA SER A 118 1.99 -23.01 -20.09
C SER A 118 2.98 -22.56 -21.16
N ASP A 119 4.28 -22.71 -20.90
CA ASP A 119 5.27 -22.78 -21.97
C ASP A 119 5.00 -24.10 -22.70
N ASP A 120 4.29 -24.03 -23.81
CA ASP A 120 4.12 -25.13 -24.76
C ASP A 120 5.46 -25.32 -25.48
N ASP A 121 6.00 -26.53 -25.37
CA ASP A 121 7.28 -26.96 -25.92
C ASP A 121 7.34 -26.76 -27.44
N ASN A 122 8.51 -26.37 -27.98
CA ASN A 122 9.25 -27.15 -29.00
C ASN A 122 10.30 -26.30 -29.75
N ALA A 123 11.57 -26.47 -29.39
CA ALA A 123 12.68 -26.79 -30.32
C ALA A 123 13.99 -26.93 -29.52
N GLU A 124 14.28 -28.18 -29.18
CA GLU A 124 15.59 -28.81 -28.99
C GLU A 124 16.83 -27.95 -29.34
N SER A 125 17.65 -27.62 -28.33
CA SER A 125 19.09 -27.41 -28.53
C SER A 125 19.83 -27.85 -27.27
N ASP A 126 20.56 -28.94 -27.45
CA ASP A 126 21.47 -29.62 -26.54
C ASP A 126 22.55 -28.64 -26.01
N ASP A 127 22.72 -28.56 -24.69
CA ASP A 127 24.01 -28.38 -24.02
C ASP A 127 23.83 -28.44 -22.49
N GLU A 128 24.00 -29.65 -21.98
CA GLU A 128 24.15 -30.02 -20.57
C GLU A 128 25.39 -29.35 -19.95
N VAL A 129 25.21 -28.44 -18.98
CA VAL A 129 26.29 -28.08 -18.03
C VAL A 129 25.74 -28.05 -16.60
N LEU A 130 25.80 -29.22 -15.96
CA LEU A 130 25.66 -29.39 -14.51
C LEU A 130 26.78 -28.65 -13.76
N TYR A 131 26.49 -27.49 -13.18
CA TYR A 131 27.31 -26.97 -12.07
C TYR A 131 26.92 -27.66 -10.76
N ARG A 132 27.39 -28.91 -10.59
CA ARG A 132 27.56 -29.48 -9.25
C ARG A 132 28.71 -28.75 -8.55
N ARG A 133 28.38 -27.75 -7.75
CA ARG A 133 29.33 -27.24 -6.76
C ARG A 133 29.19 -28.09 -5.49
N THR A 134 29.92 -29.20 -5.48
CA THR A 134 30.23 -29.96 -4.27
C THR A 134 30.96 -29.01 -3.31
N VAL A 135 30.40 -28.76 -2.13
CA VAL A 135 31.16 -28.23 -1.01
C VAL A 135 31.62 -29.44 -0.19
N MET A 136 32.90 -29.79 -0.36
CA MET A 136 33.62 -30.68 0.54
C MET A 136 34.69 -29.84 1.24
N LEU A 137 34.52 -29.74 2.55
CA LEU A 137 35.45 -29.55 3.67
C LEU A 137 34.94 -28.49 4.66
#